data_AF-A0A7D9IN91-F1
#
_entry.id   AF-A0A7D9IN91-F1
#
_cell.length_a   1.000
_cell.length_b   1.000
_cell.length_c   1.000
_cell.angle_alpha   90.00
_cell.angle_beta   90.00
_cell.angle_gamma   90.00
#
_symmetry.space_group_name_H-M   'P 1'
#
loop_
_entity.id
_entity.type
_entity.pdbx_description
1 polymer ?
#
loop_
_entity_poly.entity_id
_entity_poly.type
_entity_poly.pdbx_seq_one_letter_code
_entity_poly.pdbx_strand_id
1 'polypeptide(L)'
;MVATASVISKITMGPFSLFVDWQLVKKRVIFYSTRLAFPNIGSKEFKKLTEDQQKKVMKFRPKPDEDLLEWLKSFDPDNTFNIKMYKKMIVTKKPFKFVYLFLNQILDEMEKVATDMLDVATDRSNPGSTGHASGKMLKS
;
A
#
# COMPACT_ATOMS: atom_id res chain seq x y z
N MET A 1 -30.37 8.09 -42.76
CA MET A 1 -29.81 9.08 -41.81
C MET A 1 -29.36 8.36 -40.54
N VAL A 2 -28.07 8.52 -40.22
CA VAL A 2 -27.40 8.41 -38.91
C VAL A 2 -27.58 7.11 -38.10
N ALA A 3 -26.68 6.15 -38.34
CA ALA A 3 -26.34 5.09 -37.38
C ALA A 3 -24.87 5.21 -36.96
N THR A 4 -24.45 6.41 -36.53
CA THR A 4 -23.08 6.70 -36.07
C THR A 4 -23.01 7.20 -34.62
N ALA A 5 -24.07 6.96 -33.82
CA ALA A 5 -24.10 7.42 -32.43
C ALA A 5 -23.45 6.44 -31.42
N SER A 6 -23.22 5.17 -31.77
CA SER A 6 -22.83 4.15 -30.77
C SER A 6 -21.33 4.00 -30.51
N VAL A 7 -20.44 4.67 -31.25
CA VAL A 7 -18.98 4.50 -31.09
C VAL A 7 -18.33 5.66 -30.33
N ILE A 8 -18.98 6.82 -30.25
CA ILE A 8 -18.39 8.03 -29.65
C ILE A 8 -18.49 8.04 -28.12
N SER A 9 -19.42 7.28 -27.51
CA SER A 9 -19.56 7.24 -26.05
C SER A 9 -18.43 6.50 -25.30
N LYS A 10 -17.57 5.73 -25.99
CA LYS A 10 -16.54 4.91 -25.33
C LYS A 10 -15.18 5.60 -25.18
N ILE A 11 -14.95 6.71 -25.88
CA ILE A 11 -13.65 7.43 -25.83
C ILE A 11 -13.66 8.54 -24.76
N THR A 12 -14.84 9.06 -24.39
CA THR A 12 -14.98 10.16 -23.42
C THR A 12 -15.06 9.74 -21.95
N MET A 13 -15.28 8.45 -21.63
CA MET A 13 -15.36 7.96 -20.23
C MET A 13 -14.04 7.47 -19.63
N GLY A 14 -13.01 7.19 -20.45
CA GLY A 14 -11.72 6.67 -19.98
C GLY A 14 -11.06 7.51 -18.88
N PRO A 15 -11.01 8.85 -18.98
CA PRO A 15 -10.29 9.67 -18.00
C PRO A 15 -11.07 9.97 -16.71
N PHE A 16 -12.41 10.01 -16.77
CA PHE A 16 -13.26 10.12 -15.57
C PHE A 16 -13.20 8.84 -14.72
N SER A 17 -13.07 7.67 -15.38
CA SER A 17 -12.97 6.39 -14.67
C SER A 17 -11.78 6.38 -13.71
N LEU A 18 -10.64 6.94 -14.09
CA LEU A 18 -9.42 6.84 -13.29
C LEU A 18 -9.40 7.73 -12.03
N PHE A 19 -10.19 8.81 -11.99
CA PHE A 19 -10.41 9.58 -10.75
C PHE A 19 -11.32 8.84 -9.77
N VAL A 20 -12.39 8.21 -10.28
CA VAL A 20 -13.28 7.34 -9.49
C VAL A 20 -12.52 6.13 -8.96
N ASP A 21 -11.67 5.55 -9.80
CA ASP A 21 -10.75 4.46 -9.50
C ASP A 21 -9.78 4.84 -8.37
N TRP A 22 -9.23 6.05 -8.38
CA TRP A 22 -8.41 6.53 -7.26
C TRP A 22 -9.21 6.62 -5.95
N GLN A 23 -10.41 7.22 -5.99
CA GLN A 23 -11.27 7.29 -4.79
C GLN A 23 -11.59 5.88 -4.26
N LEU A 24 -11.75 4.91 -5.16
CA LEU A 24 -11.95 3.51 -4.81
C LEU A 24 -10.70 2.91 -4.16
N VAL A 25 -9.50 3.10 -4.74
CA VAL A 25 -8.22 2.67 -4.13
C VAL A 25 -8.07 3.26 -2.73
N LYS A 26 -8.23 4.58 -2.57
CA LYS A 26 -8.11 5.25 -1.26
C LYS A 26 -9.09 4.68 -0.23
N LYS A 27 -10.37 4.53 -0.59
CA LYS A 27 -11.38 3.95 0.31
C LYS A 27 -11.03 2.52 0.72
N ARG A 28 -10.53 1.71 -0.22
CA ARG A 28 -10.14 0.32 0.06
C ARG A 28 -8.92 0.26 0.96
N VAL A 29 -7.87 1.04 0.69
CA VAL A 29 -6.68 1.12 1.56
C VAL A 29 -7.06 1.51 2.99
N ILE A 30 -7.93 2.51 3.17
CA ILE A 30 -8.42 2.89 4.49
C ILE A 30 -9.18 1.72 5.17
N PHE A 31 -10.11 1.09 4.45
CA PHE A 31 -10.87 -0.04 4.96
C PHE A 31 -9.95 -1.19 5.42
N TYR A 32 -8.99 -1.59 4.58
CA TYR A 32 -8.07 -2.67 4.92
C TYR A 32 -7.09 -2.30 6.02
N SER A 33 -6.65 -1.04 6.10
CA SER A 33 -5.80 -0.59 7.21
C SER A 33 -6.50 -0.76 8.56
N THR A 34 -7.83 -0.55 8.58
CA THR A 34 -8.63 -0.77 9.78
C THR A 34 -8.78 -2.26 10.09
N ARG A 35 -8.96 -3.12 9.07
CA ARG A 35 -9.05 -4.58 9.24
C ARG A 35 -7.74 -5.22 9.70
N LEU A 36 -6.60 -4.70 9.26
CA LEU A 36 -5.27 -5.12 9.66
C LEU A 36 -4.81 -4.45 10.97
N ALA A 37 -5.71 -3.77 11.68
CA ALA A 37 -5.44 -3.08 12.94
C ALA A 37 -4.26 -2.09 12.89
N PHE A 38 -4.02 -1.46 11.73
CA PHE A 38 -3.02 -0.41 11.63
C PHE A 38 -3.41 0.77 12.53
N PRO A 39 -2.53 1.20 13.44
CA PRO A 39 -2.87 2.25 14.37
C PRO A 39 -3.04 3.59 13.64
N ASN A 40 -3.94 4.42 14.15
CA ASN A 40 -4.15 5.76 13.59
C ASN A 40 -2.89 6.61 13.78
N ILE A 41 -2.52 7.39 12.77
CA ILE A 41 -1.36 8.29 12.86
C ILE A 41 -1.55 9.24 14.05
N GLY A 42 -0.52 9.34 14.90
CA GLY A 42 -0.52 10.17 16.11
C GLY A 42 -1.16 9.52 17.35
N SER A 43 -1.79 8.36 17.21
CA SER A 43 -2.32 7.59 18.36
C SER A 43 -1.20 7.09 19.30
N LYS A 44 -1.58 6.69 20.52
CA LYS A 44 -0.62 6.11 21.48
C LYS A 44 -0.04 4.79 20.94
N GLU A 45 -0.86 4.01 20.25
CA GLU A 45 -0.50 2.74 19.63
C GLU A 45 0.53 2.96 18.51
N PHE A 46 0.33 3.98 17.67
CA PHE A 46 1.28 4.34 16.62
C PHE A 46 2.63 4.76 17.19
N LYS A 47 2.64 5.53 18.29
CA LYS A 47 3.87 5.97 18.96
C LYS A 47 4.66 4.83 19.63
N LYS A 48 4.02 3.68 19.88
CA LYS A 48 4.68 2.47 20.41
C LYS A 48 5.42 1.69 19.32
N LEU A 49 5.13 1.95 18.04
CA LEU A 49 5.83 1.34 16.92
C LEU A 49 7.25 1.89 16.80
N THR A 50 8.17 1.08 16.26
CA THR A 50 9.51 1.59 15.90
C THR A 50 9.41 2.62 14.78
N GLU A 51 10.42 3.48 14.61
CA GLU A 51 10.41 4.47 13.53
C GLU A 51 10.21 3.84 12.14
N ASP A 52 10.80 2.67 11.90
CA ASP A 52 10.66 1.97 10.63
C ASP A 52 9.24 1.42 10.43
N GLN A 53 8.61 0.90 11.48
CA GLN A 53 7.20 0.48 11.44
C GLN A 53 6.27 1.68 11.23
N GLN A 54 6.55 2.81 11.89
CA GLN A 54 5.81 4.06 11.69
C GLN A 54 5.90 4.51 10.23
N LYS A 55 7.10 4.52 9.63
CA LYS A 55 7.30 4.85 8.21
C LYS A 55 6.53 3.91 7.29
N LYS A 56 6.60 2.59 7.53
CA LYS A 56 5.86 1.57 6.77
C LYS A 56 4.34 1.80 6.83
N VAL A 57 3.79 2.04 8.03
CA VAL A 57 2.34 2.32 8.20
C VAL A 57 1.94 3.64 7.54
N MET A 58 2.79 4.68 7.63
CA MET A 58 2.52 5.97 6.98
C MET A 58 2.49 5.88 5.46
N LYS A 59 3.24 4.95 4.84
CA LYS A 59 3.24 4.74 3.38
C LYS A 59 1.82 4.56 2.82
N PHE A 60 0.94 3.85 3.54
CA PHE A 60 -0.42 3.56 3.11
C PHE A 60 -1.42 4.70 3.34
N ARG A 61 -0.98 5.82 3.92
CA ARG A 61 -1.83 6.97 4.27
C ARG A 61 -1.37 8.17 3.44
N PRO A 62 -1.93 8.38 2.23
CA PRO A 62 -1.54 9.50 1.37
C PRO A 62 -1.77 10.81 2.13
N LYS A 63 -0.73 11.65 2.20
CA LYS A 63 -0.85 12.95 2.87
C LYS A 63 -1.71 13.89 2.05
N PRO A 64 -2.37 14.88 2.66
CA PRO A 64 -3.18 15.87 1.93
C PRO A 64 -2.39 16.61 0.85
N ASP A 65 -1.09 16.80 1.09
CA ASP A 65 -0.20 17.61 0.25
C ASP A 65 0.77 16.77 -0.60
N GLU A 66 0.68 15.44 -0.50
CA GLU A 66 1.57 14.52 -1.22
C GLU A 66 1.16 14.40 -2.69
N ASP A 67 2.15 14.41 -3.57
CA ASP A 67 1.92 14.20 -5.00
C ASP A 67 1.37 12.78 -5.22
N LEU A 68 0.12 12.71 -5.67
CA LEU A 68 -0.56 11.44 -5.95
C LEU A 68 0.24 10.54 -6.89
N LEU A 69 0.93 11.11 -7.89
CA LEU A 69 1.73 10.34 -8.82
C LEU A 69 2.94 9.71 -8.11
N GLU A 70 3.60 10.45 -7.25
CA GLU A 70 4.73 9.95 -6.46
C GLU A 70 4.27 8.86 -5.51
N TRP A 71 3.14 9.08 -4.82
CA TRP A 71 2.54 8.08 -3.94
C TRP A 71 2.22 6.79 -4.71
N LEU A 72 1.57 6.88 -5.87
CA LEU A 72 1.24 5.71 -6.70
C LEU A 72 2.50 4.97 -7.18
N LYS A 73 3.52 5.71 -7.62
CA LYS A 73 4.79 5.13 -8.05
C LYS A 73 5.56 4.46 -6.91
N SER A 74 5.37 4.90 -5.66
CA SER A 74 6.00 4.27 -4.49
C SER A 74 5.54 2.81 -4.25
N PHE A 75 4.41 2.43 -4.83
CA PHE A 75 3.90 1.05 -4.85
C PHE A 75 4.19 0.32 -6.15
N ASP A 76 4.74 0.97 -7.18
CA ASP A 76 5.10 0.36 -8.47
C ASP A 76 6.56 0.66 -8.83
N PRO A 77 7.54 0.20 -8.03
CA PRO A 77 8.96 0.51 -8.23
C PRO A 77 9.48 0.01 -9.59
N ASP A 78 8.95 -1.12 -10.08
CA ASP A 78 9.30 -1.70 -11.39
C ASP A 78 8.60 -1.00 -12.56
N ASN A 79 7.78 0.03 -12.29
CA ASN A 79 7.02 0.78 -13.27
C ASN A 79 6.15 -0.12 -14.19
N THR A 80 5.62 -1.21 -13.62
CA THR A 80 4.80 -2.23 -14.27
C THR A 80 3.55 -1.63 -14.92
N PHE A 81 2.95 -0.65 -14.25
CA PHE A 81 1.74 0.02 -14.72
C PHE A 81 2.04 1.24 -15.60
N ASN A 82 3.30 1.70 -15.67
CA ASN A 82 3.71 2.90 -16.40
C ASN A 82 2.80 4.10 -16.07
N ILE A 83 2.65 4.37 -14.76
CA ILE A 83 1.73 5.37 -14.24
C ILE A 83 2.24 6.76 -14.61
N LYS A 84 1.43 7.52 -15.35
CA LYS A 84 1.68 8.90 -15.74
C LYS A 84 0.48 9.77 -15.34
N MET A 85 0.73 11.03 -15.04
CA MET A 85 -0.33 12.03 -14.88
C MET A 85 -0.39 12.94 -16.10
N TYR A 86 -1.59 13.13 -16.62
CA TYR A 86 -1.88 14.17 -17.60
C TYR A 86 -2.95 15.10 -17.02
N LYS A 87 -2.53 16.29 -16.59
CA LYS A 87 -3.34 17.21 -15.76
C LYS A 87 -3.79 16.53 -14.46
N LYS A 88 -5.07 16.15 -14.35
CA LYS A 88 -5.65 15.46 -13.19
C LYS A 88 -6.00 13.99 -13.47
N MET A 89 -5.52 13.47 -14.60
CA MET A 89 -5.91 12.16 -15.11
C MET A 89 -4.73 11.21 -15.03
N ILE A 90 -4.93 10.06 -14.40
CA ILE A 90 -3.95 8.97 -14.41
C ILE A 90 -3.99 8.34 -15.81
N VAL A 91 -2.84 7.92 -16.31
CA VAL A 91 -2.68 7.16 -17.55
C VAL A 91 -1.76 5.99 -17.26
N THR A 92 -2.14 4.78 -17.68
CA THR A 92 -1.43 3.53 -17.38
C THR A 92 -1.49 2.59 -18.58
N LYS A 93 -0.53 1.66 -18.69
CA LYS A 93 -0.54 0.58 -19.69
C LYS A 93 -1.71 -0.40 -19.51
N LYS A 94 -2.32 -0.49 -18.32
CA LYS A 94 -3.36 -1.48 -18.00
C LYS A 94 -4.65 -0.82 -17.45
N PRO A 95 -5.29 0.13 -18.15
CA PRO A 95 -6.36 0.95 -17.59
C PRO A 95 -7.55 0.13 -17.07
N PHE A 96 -8.00 -0.90 -17.80
CA PHE A 96 -9.16 -1.72 -17.40
C PHE A 96 -8.95 -2.61 -16.19
N LYS A 97 -7.69 -2.94 -15.87
CA LYS A 97 -7.33 -3.81 -14.73
C LYS A 97 -6.54 -3.07 -13.67
N PHE A 98 -6.33 -1.76 -13.85
CA PHE A 98 -5.43 -0.97 -13.03
C PHE A 98 -5.86 -1.02 -11.57
N VAL A 99 -7.09 -0.63 -11.26
CA VAL A 99 -7.59 -0.65 -9.88
C VAL A 99 -7.43 -2.01 -9.24
N TYR A 100 -7.87 -3.07 -9.92
CA TYR A 100 -7.84 -4.41 -9.34
C TYR A 100 -6.41 -4.87 -9.06
N LEU A 101 -5.52 -4.79 -10.06
CA LEU A 101 -4.14 -5.27 -9.93
C LEU A 101 -3.32 -4.39 -8.98
N PHE A 102 -3.47 -3.07 -9.09
CA PHE A 102 -2.76 -2.10 -8.27
C PHE A 102 -3.25 -2.14 -6.81
N LEU A 103 -4.56 -2.30 -6.59
CA LEU A 103 -5.09 -2.49 -5.25
C LEU A 103 -4.55 -3.78 -4.64
N ASN A 104 -4.56 -4.91 -5.35
CA ASN A 104 -4.00 -6.16 -4.84
C ASN A 104 -2.52 -5.99 -4.44
N GLN A 105 -1.71 -5.30 -5.25
CA GLN A 105 -0.32 -5.01 -4.91
C GLN A 105 -0.19 -4.19 -3.62
N ILE A 106 -1.04 -3.17 -3.42
CA ILE A 106 -1.06 -2.42 -2.16
C ILE A 106 -1.48 -3.34 -0.99
N LEU A 107 -2.48 -4.19 -1.19
CA LEU A 107 -2.97 -5.09 -0.14
C LEU A 107 -1.92 -6.13 0.27
N ASP A 108 -1.21 -6.71 -0.69
CA ASP A 108 -0.12 -7.65 -0.44
C ASP A 108 1.00 -6.96 0.37
N GLU A 109 1.33 -5.71 0.04
CA GLU A 109 2.28 -4.91 0.84
C GLU A 109 1.76 -4.61 2.24
N MET A 110 0.46 -4.30 2.40
CA MET A 110 -0.15 -4.06 3.71
C MET A 110 -0.13 -5.31 4.58
N GLU A 111 -0.46 -6.47 4.01
CA GLU A 111 -0.44 -7.76 4.71
C GLU A 111 0.98 -8.13 5.15
N LYS A 112 1.97 -7.90 4.29
CA LYS A 112 3.39 -8.08 4.65
C LYS A 112 3.79 -7.18 5.82
N VAL A 113 3.44 -5.91 5.78
CA VAL A 113 3.74 -4.98 6.89
C VAL A 113 3.02 -5.38 8.18
N ALA A 114 1.77 -5.83 8.10
CA ALA A 114 1.03 -6.33 9.26
C ALA A 114 1.71 -7.55 9.87
N THR A 115 2.14 -8.49 9.04
CA THR A 115 2.86 -9.71 9.44
C THR A 115 4.19 -9.37 10.11
N ASP A 116 5.01 -8.53 9.47
CA ASP A 116 6.28 -8.03 10.04
C ASP A 116 6.07 -7.39 11.44
N MET A 117 4.96 -6.69 11.64
CA MET A 117 4.64 -6.06 12.93
C MET A 117 4.25 -7.08 14.00
N LEU A 118 3.55 -8.15 13.62
CA LEU A 118 3.16 -9.24 14.51
C LEU A 118 4.36 -10.09 14.93
N ASP A 119 5.27 -10.41 14.00
CA ASP A 119 6.47 -11.19 14.29
C ASP A 119 7.35 -10.46 15.31
N VAL A 120 7.60 -9.16 15.09
CA VAL A 120 8.37 -8.32 16.03
C VAL A 120 7.69 -8.21 17.40
N ALA A 121 6.36 -8.18 17.45
CA ALA A 121 5.63 -8.16 18.71
C ALA A 121 5.75 -9.50 19.46
N THR A 122 5.71 -10.61 18.72
CA THR A 122 5.81 -11.97 19.27
C THR A 122 7.22 -12.22 19.82
N ASP A 123 8.26 -11.82 19.09
CA ASP A 123 9.66 -11.93 19.55
C ASP A 123 9.93 -11.12 20.83
N ARG A 124 9.32 -9.94 20.96
CA ARG A 124 9.41 -9.12 22.19
C ARG A 124 8.66 -9.73 23.37
N SER A 125 7.62 -10.51 23.11
CA SER A 125 6.83 -11.17 24.15
C SER A 125 7.45 -12.48 24.65
N ASN A 126 8.48 -13.00 23.96
CA ASN A 126 9.14 -14.25 24.31
C ASN A 126 10.68 -14.09 24.45
N PRO A 127 11.17 -13.36 25.47
CA PRO A 127 12.61 -13.11 25.67
C PRO A 127 13.45 -14.34 26.06
N GLY A 128 12.87 -15.55 26.07
CA GLY A 128 13.51 -16.80 26.53
C GLY A 128 14.02 -17.76 25.45
N SER A 129 14.00 -17.39 24.17
CA SER A 129 14.35 -18.30 23.05
C SER A 129 15.80 -18.20 22.55
N THR A 130 16.71 -17.55 23.28
CA THR A 130 18.16 -17.62 23.00
C THR A 130 18.86 -18.54 23.99
N GLY A 131 18.64 -19.84 23.82
CA GLY A 131 19.43 -20.90 24.45
C GLY A 131 20.08 -21.80 23.38
N HIS A 132 21.37 -22.09 23.58
CA HIS A 132 22.34 -22.91 22.80
C HIS A 132 23.10 -22.18 21.68
N ALA A 133 24.44 -22.16 21.62
CA ALA A 133 25.52 -22.90 22.28
C ALA A 133 26.79 -22.01 22.31
N SER A 134 27.76 -22.15 23.21
CA SER A 134 28.84 -23.14 23.06
C SER A 134 29.76 -23.09 24.29
N GLY A 135 30.15 -24.27 24.76
CA GLY A 135 30.89 -24.45 26.00
C GLY A 135 32.31 -23.88 26.00
N LYS A 136 32.78 -23.53 27.19
CA LYS A 136 34.21 -23.55 27.51
C LYS A 136 34.41 -24.51 28.68
N MET A 137 35.07 -25.62 28.33
CA MET A 137 35.63 -26.58 29.25
C MET A 137 36.58 -25.89 30.23
N LEU A 138 36.45 -26.22 31.51
CA LEU A 138 37.53 -26.07 32.48
C LEU A 138 38.72 -26.94 32.03
N LYS A 139 39.93 -26.39 32.12
CA LYS A 139 41.13 -27.18 32.33
C LYS A 139 41.78 -26.73 33.63
N SER A 140 41.98 -27.72 34.50
CA SER A 140 42.80 -27.71 35.71
C SER A 140 44.27 -27.44 35.41
#